data_AF-A0A4Q2YX40-F1
#
_entry.id   AF-A0A4Q2YX40-F1
#
_cell.length_a   1.000
_cell.length_b   1.000
_cell.length_c   1.000
_cell.angle_alpha   90.00
_cell.angle_beta   90.00
_cell.angle_gamma   90.00
#
_symmetry.space_group_name_H-M   'P 1'
#
loop_
_entity.id
_entity.type
_entity.pdbx_description
1 polymer ?
#
loop_
_entity_poly.entity_id
_entity_poly.type
_entity_poly.pdbx_seq_one_letter_code
_entity_poly.pdbx_strand_id
1 'polypeptide(L)'
;MNDDHHPLKQWTSARVGTGRTGGSLLHRELLRFRLDHARARDAVHAPFDPVSLAAELDTLGLPVLLAPSQAGDRATYLQRPDLGRQLLPEATERLSSHRGDYDLAIILADGLSSTAAHRQGPLLLSALLPLLENWSLAPLIITPYARVALQDEIGDVLGARAALILIGERPGLGSPDSLGAYLVHDPKPGNTDAKRNCVSNIRP
;
A
#
# COMPACT_ATOMS: atom_id res chain seq x y z
N MET A 1 -23.10 -10.78 -35.41
CA MET A 1 -22.41 -9.48 -35.48
C MET A 1 -21.36 -9.49 -34.37
N ASN A 2 -20.07 -9.38 -34.71
CA ASN A 2 -18.95 -9.45 -33.76
C ASN A 2 -18.96 -8.21 -32.85
N ASP A 3 -19.60 -8.32 -31.69
CA ASP A 3 -19.76 -7.26 -30.67
C ASP A 3 -18.51 -7.04 -29.79
N ASP A 4 -17.38 -7.66 -30.14
CA ASP A 4 -16.18 -7.61 -29.28
C ASP A 4 -15.50 -6.23 -29.29
N HIS A 5 -15.71 -5.43 -30.35
CA HIS A 5 -15.09 -4.11 -30.53
C HIS A 5 -16.11 -2.96 -30.46
N HIS A 6 -16.75 -2.79 -29.31
CA HIS A 6 -17.50 -1.56 -29.04
C HIS A 6 -16.49 -0.39 -28.93
N PRO A 7 -16.62 0.70 -29.72
CA PRO A 7 -15.59 1.74 -29.82
C PRO A 7 -15.28 2.45 -28.50
N LEU A 8 -16.24 2.47 -27.56
CA LEU A 8 -16.00 3.03 -26.23
C LEU A 8 -15.01 2.22 -25.37
N LYS A 9 -14.81 0.93 -25.64
CA LYS A 9 -13.93 0.06 -24.83
C LYS A 9 -12.46 0.50 -24.87
N GLN A 10 -12.03 1.22 -25.90
CA GLN A 10 -10.64 1.70 -25.99
C GLN A 10 -10.36 2.88 -25.04
N TRP A 11 -11.41 3.59 -24.60
CA TRP A 11 -11.29 4.80 -23.79
C TRP A 11 -11.42 4.54 -22.28
N THR A 12 -11.73 3.31 -21.88
CA THR A 12 -11.92 2.97 -20.47
C THR A 12 -11.67 1.49 -20.19
N SER A 13 -11.12 1.21 -19.01
CA SER A 13 -11.04 -0.15 -18.47
C SER A 13 -12.36 -0.64 -17.87
N ALA A 14 -13.38 0.22 -17.78
CA ALA A 14 -14.72 -0.16 -17.33
C ALA A 14 -15.39 -1.14 -18.31
N ARG A 15 -16.24 -2.02 -17.78
CA ARG A 15 -16.96 -3.04 -18.56
C ARG A 15 -18.17 -2.46 -19.28
N VAL A 16 -17.92 -1.58 -20.26
CA VAL A 16 -18.95 -0.94 -21.10
C VAL A 16 -19.10 -1.65 -22.45
N GLY A 17 -20.26 -1.48 -23.10
CA GLY A 17 -20.50 -2.03 -24.43
C GLY A 17 -20.39 -3.56 -24.50
N THR A 18 -20.81 -4.24 -23.43
CA THR A 18 -20.68 -5.69 -23.25
C THR A 18 -21.85 -6.50 -23.81
N GLY A 19 -22.89 -5.84 -24.31
CA GLY A 19 -24.12 -6.47 -24.81
C GLY A 19 -25.00 -7.02 -23.70
N ARG A 20 -26.09 -7.70 -24.07
CA ARG A 20 -27.06 -8.30 -23.12
C ARG A 20 -27.84 -9.46 -23.75
N THR A 21 -28.26 -10.40 -22.90
CA THR A 21 -29.26 -11.43 -23.23
C THR A 21 -30.54 -11.09 -22.50
N GLY A 22 -31.53 -10.53 -23.20
CA GLY A 22 -32.74 -9.99 -22.56
C GLY A 22 -32.40 -8.84 -21.61
N GLY A 23 -32.77 -9.00 -20.33
CA GLY A 23 -32.40 -8.09 -19.23
C GLY A 23 -31.12 -8.48 -18.47
N SER A 24 -30.39 -9.49 -18.92
CA SER A 24 -29.24 -10.07 -18.22
C SER A 24 -27.92 -9.89 -19.00
N LEU A 25 -26.80 -10.12 -18.32
CA LEU A 25 -25.47 -10.16 -18.93
C LEU A 25 -25.33 -11.30 -19.94
N LEU A 26 -24.47 -11.12 -20.95
CA LEU A 26 -24.02 -12.23 -21.77
C LEU A 26 -23.27 -13.25 -20.92
N HIS A 27 -23.43 -14.55 -21.23
CA HIS A 27 -22.80 -15.62 -20.45
C HIS A 27 -21.27 -15.47 -20.34
N ARG A 28 -20.61 -15.07 -21.42
CA ARG A 28 -19.15 -14.82 -21.43
C ARG A 28 -18.71 -13.71 -20.47
N GLU A 29 -19.52 -12.67 -20.32
CA GLU A 29 -19.22 -11.54 -19.43
C GLU A 29 -19.40 -11.92 -17.97
N LEU A 30 -20.42 -12.75 -17.68
CA LEU A 30 -20.59 -13.36 -16.37
C LEU A 30 -19.42 -14.25 -16.00
N LEU A 31 -18.94 -15.12 -16.91
CA LEU A 31 -17.77 -15.96 -16.67
C LEU A 31 -16.51 -15.13 -16.44
N ARG A 32 -16.27 -14.11 -17.27
CA ARG A 32 -15.14 -13.19 -17.11
C ARG A 32 -15.19 -12.47 -15.77
N PHE A 33 -16.36 -11.96 -15.37
CA PHE A 33 -16.54 -11.34 -14.06
C PHE A 33 -16.21 -12.30 -12.91
N ARG A 34 -16.70 -13.55 -12.96
CA ARG A 34 -16.43 -14.56 -11.93
C ARG A 34 -14.95 -14.92 -11.82
N LEU A 35 -14.27 -15.05 -12.96
CA LEU A 35 -12.82 -15.30 -12.99
C LEU A 35 -12.05 -14.16 -12.36
N ASP A 36 -12.37 -12.92 -12.74
CA ASP A 36 -11.70 -11.74 -12.21
C ASP A 36 -11.99 -11.57 -10.71
N HIS A 37 -13.19 -11.94 -10.26
CA HIS A 37 -13.54 -11.94 -8.84
C HIS A 37 -12.75 -13.00 -8.05
N ALA A 38 -12.58 -14.20 -8.59
CA ALA A 38 -11.73 -15.23 -7.97
C ALA A 38 -10.29 -14.73 -7.82
N ARG A 39 -9.72 -14.15 -8.89
CA ARG A 39 -8.37 -13.55 -8.86
C ARG A 39 -8.24 -12.42 -7.84
N ALA A 40 -9.24 -11.55 -7.74
CA ALA A 40 -9.24 -10.46 -6.77
C ALA A 40 -9.25 -10.99 -5.32
N ARG A 41 -9.98 -12.08 -5.06
CA ARG A 41 -9.96 -12.75 -3.74
C ARG A 41 -8.60 -13.36 -3.45
N ASP A 42 -7.98 -14.04 -4.41
CA ASP A 42 -6.65 -14.61 -4.24
C ASP A 42 -5.60 -13.52 -3.94
N ALA A 43 -5.70 -12.36 -4.61
CA ALA A 43 -4.83 -11.21 -4.36
C ALA A 43 -4.95 -10.67 -2.92
N VAL A 44 -6.14 -10.70 -2.32
CA VAL A 44 -6.34 -10.34 -0.90
C VAL A 44 -5.64 -11.32 0.05
N HIS A 45 -5.31 -12.53 -0.40
CA HIS A 45 -4.61 -13.53 0.40
C HIS A 45 -3.15 -13.73 0.00
N ALA A 46 -2.65 -12.96 -0.99
CA ALA A 46 -1.26 -13.04 -1.41
C ALA A 46 -0.32 -12.75 -0.22
N PRO A 47 0.67 -13.62 0.04
CA PRO A 47 1.60 -13.43 1.15
C PRO A 47 2.42 -12.15 0.94
N PHE A 48 2.78 -11.51 2.05
CA PHE A 48 3.76 -10.43 2.04
C PHE A 48 5.12 -11.00 2.43
N ASP A 49 6.17 -10.58 1.72
CA ASP A 49 7.54 -11.04 1.94
C ASP A 49 8.41 -9.83 2.29
N PRO A 50 8.46 -9.43 3.57
CA PRO A 50 9.22 -8.26 3.98
C PRO A 50 10.74 -8.45 3.77
N VAL A 51 11.24 -9.69 3.70
CA VAL A 51 12.67 -9.97 3.54
C VAL A 51 13.10 -9.71 2.11
N SER A 52 12.37 -10.25 1.14
CA SER A 52 12.64 -9.97 -0.28
C SER A 52 12.50 -8.48 -0.59
N LEU A 53 11.50 -7.81 -0.01
CA LEU A 53 11.30 -6.39 -0.20
C LEU A 53 12.44 -5.57 0.41
N ALA A 54 12.91 -5.93 1.61
CA ALA A 54 14.05 -5.26 2.23
C ALA A 54 15.31 -5.37 1.37
N ALA A 55 15.58 -6.54 0.80
CA ALA A 55 16.73 -6.76 -0.09
C ALA A 55 16.65 -5.91 -1.36
N GLU A 56 15.45 -5.70 -1.91
CA GLU A 56 15.26 -4.82 -3.07
C GLU A 56 15.48 -3.34 -2.69
N LEU A 57 14.95 -2.91 -1.54
CA LEU A 57 15.11 -1.54 -1.05
C LEU A 57 16.54 -1.20 -0.61
N ASP A 58 17.32 -2.17 -0.15
CA ASP A 58 18.72 -1.98 0.24
C ASP A 58 19.57 -1.38 -0.91
N THR A 59 19.17 -1.66 -2.15
CA THR A 59 19.82 -1.09 -3.36
C THR A 59 19.61 0.42 -3.53
N LEU A 60 18.69 1.03 -2.77
CA LEU A 60 18.37 2.46 -2.84
C LEU A 60 19.25 3.34 -1.95
N GLY A 61 20.21 2.75 -1.23
CA GLY A 61 21.23 3.50 -0.48
C GLY A 61 20.77 4.08 0.86
N LEU A 62 19.61 3.68 1.37
CA LEU A 62 19.13 4.00 2.71
C LEU A 62 19.03 2.73 3.56
N PRO A 63 19.34 2.79 4.88
CA PRO A 63 19.10 1.66 5.77
C PRO A 63 17.63 1.27 5.77
N VAL A 64 17.33 -0.03 5.81
CA VAL A 64 15.97 -0.57 5.84
C VAL A 64 15.71 -1.24 7.18
N LEU A 65 14.62 -0.86 7.87
CA LEU A 65 14.22 -1.42 9.16
C LEU A 65 12.85 -2.10 9.07
N LEU A 66 12.72 -3.25 9.72
CA LEU A 66 11.45 -3.96 9.85
C LEU A 66 10.74 -3.59 11.17
N ALA A 67 9.54 -3.03 11.05
CA ALA A 67 8.73 -2.60 12.19
C ALA A 67 7.28 -3.08 12.03
N PRO A 68 6.97 -4.35 12.36
CA PRO A 68 5.63 -4.89 12.21
C PRO A 68 4.63 -4.22 13.13
N SER A 69 3.37 -4.20 12.71
CA SER A 69 2.24 -3.83 13.58
C SER A 69 1.96 -4.91 14.63
N GLN A 70 1.04 -4.63 15.55
CA GLN A 70 0.54 -5.65 16.50
C GLN A 70 -0.35 -6.71 15.85
N ALA A 71 -0.75 -6.54 14.59
CA ALA A 71 -1.46 -7.59 13.87
C ALA A 71 -0.44 -8.67 13.47
N GLY A 72 -0.36 -9.75 14.26
CA GLY A 72 0.65 -10.80 14.06
C GLY A 72 0.46 -11.67 12.80
N ASP A 73 -0.73 -11.66 12.21
CA ASP A 73 -1.06 -12.45 11.04
C ASP A 73 -2.15 -11.79 10.17
N ARG A 74 -2.32 -12.29 8.94
CA ARG A 74 -3.27 -11.75 7.95
C ARG A 74 -4.73 -11.83 8.40
N ALA A 75 -5.13 -12.90 9.10
CA ALA A 75 -6.52 -13.07 9.55
C ALA A 75 -6.85 -12.05 10.64
N THR A 76 -5.96 -11.89 11.62
CA THR A 76 -6.04 -10.87 12.66
C THR A 76 -6.08 -9.48 12.04
N TYR A 77 -5.19 -9.16 11.10
CA TYR A 77 -5.15 -7.87 10.41
C TYR A 77 -6.47 -7.49 9.69
N LEU A 78 -7.13 -8.47 9.08
CA LEU A 78 -8.40 -8.24 8.39
C LEU A 78 -9.57 -7.98 9.36
N GLN A 79 -9.52 -8.54 10.57
CA GLN A 79 -10.59 -8.46 11.57
C GLN A 79 -10.36 -7.38 12.64
N ARG A 80 -9.10 -7.01 12.90
CA ARG A 80 -8.67 -6.09 13.96
C ARG A 80 -7.91 -4.90 13.38
N PRO A 81 -8.61 -3.95 12.74
CA PRO A 81 -7.98 -2.77 12.16
C PRO A 81 -7.27 -1.89 13.21
N ASP A 82 -7.67 -1.99 14.48
CA ASP A 82 -7.02 -1.32 15.60
C ASP A 82 -5.57 -1.81 15.83
N LEU A 83 -5.32 -3.11 15.74
CA LEU A 83 -3.96 -3.68 15.90
C LEU A 83 -3.03 -3.31 14.74
N GLY A 84 -3.57 -3.20 13.52
CA GLY A 84 -2.79 -2.72 12.37
C GLY A 84 -2.44 -1.21 12.45
N ARG A 85 -3.01 -0.47 13.41
CA ARG A 85 -2.70 0.96 13.64
C ARG A 85 -1.68 1.17 14.76
N GLN A 86 -1.23 0.10 15.40
CA GLN A 86 -0.32 0.15 16.54
C GLN A 86 0.95 -0.65 16.23
N LEU A 87 2.10 -0.10 16.60
CA LEU A 87 3.36 -0.78 16.42
C LEU A 87 3.51 -1.91 17.43
N LEU A 88 4.19 -2.97 17.04
CA LEU A 88 4.58 -4.02 17.97
C LEU A 88 5.56 -3.41 19.01
N PRO A 89 5.39 -3.65 20.33
CA PRO A 89 6.23 -3.02 21.35
C PRO A 89 7.74 -3.20 21.14
N GLU A 90 8.18 -4.41 20.74
CA GLU A 90 9.58 -4.70 20.45
C GLU A 90 10.08 -3.93 19.21
N ALA A 91 9.19 -3.63 18.26
CA ALA A 91 9.52 -2.76 17.14
C ALA A 91 9.67 -1.30 17.58
N THR A 92 8.88 -0.83 18.55
CA THR A 92 8.97 0.54 19.10
C THR A 92 10.32 0.77 19.74
N GLU A 93 10.79 -0.18 20.55
CA GLU A 93 12.11 -0.12 21.19
C GLU A 93 13.24 -0.06 20.15
N ARG A 94 13.17 -0.88 19.10
CA ARG A 94 14.17 -0.88 18.01
C ARG A 94 14.15 0.41 17.18
N LEU A 95 12.98 0.99 16.92
CA LEU A 95 12.89 2.26 16.19
C LEU A 95 13.39 3.43 17.04
N SER A 96 13.18 3.38 18.36
CA SER A 96 13.60 4.45 19.28
C SER A 96 15.11 4.67 19.30
N SER A 97 15.92 3.62 19.05
CA SER A 97 17.38 3.75 18.93
C SER A 97 17.83 4.46 17.65
N HIS A 98 16.93 4.64 16.67
CA HIS A 98 17.18 5.34 15.41
C HIS A 98 16.56 6.75 15.40
N ARG A 99 16.02 7.20 16.53
CA ARG A 99 15.41 8.53 16.67
C ARG A 99 16.43 9.62 16.34
N GLY A 100 15.99 10.60 15.56
CA GLY A 100 16.82 11.72 15.11
C GLY A 100 15.98 12.96 14.79
N ASP A 101 16.60 13.89 14.07
CA ASP A 101 15.92 15.04 13.49
C ASP A 101 15.82 14.81 11.97
N TYR A 102 14.69 14.24 11.56
CA TYR A 102 14.42 13.89 10.17
C TYR A 102 13.33 14.80 9.60
N ASP A 103 13.48 15.19 8.35
CA ASP A 103 12.40 15.87 7.62
C ASP A 103 11.28 14.89 7.26
N LEU A 104 11.63 13.64 6.90
CA LEU A 104 10.66 12.65 6.43
C LEU A 104 11.00 11.22 6.86
N ALA A 105 10.01 10.51 7.39
CA ALA A 105 10.00 9.05 7.50
C ALA A 105 9.19 8.45 6.36
N ILE A 106 9.79 7.53 5.59
CA ILE A 106 9.11 6.83 4.49
C ILE A 106 8.87 5.38 4.90
N ILE A 107 7.63 4.95 4.78
CA ILE A 107 7.13 3.67 5.28
C ILE A 107 6.48 2.92 4.13
N LEU A 108 6.80 1.64 3.97
CA LEU A 108 6.21 0.75 2.99
C LEU A 108 5.46 -0.39 3.69
N ALA A 109 4.21 -0.59 3.32
CA ALA A 109 3.32 -1.58 3.91
C ALA A 109 2.55 -2.36 2.85
N ASP A 110 2.29 -3.64 3.11
CA ASP A 110 1.41 -4.47 2.29
C ASP A 110 -0.03 -3.94 2.24
N GLY A 111 -0.53 -3.46 3.38
CA GLY A 111 -1.90 -3.00 3.48
C GLY A 111 -2.87 -4.11 3.11
N LEU A 112 -3.75 -3.87 2.14
CA LEU A 112 -4.68 -4.88 1.64
C LEU A 112 -4.16 -5.57 0.36
N SER A 113 -3.04 -5.10 -0.21
CA SER A 113 -2.42 -5.68 -1.40
C SER A 113 -0.89 -5.74 -1.28
N SER A 114 -0.40 -6.92 -0.92
CA SER A 114 1.03 -7.26 -0.98
C SER A 114 1.60 -7.07 -2.39
N THR A 115 0.80 -7.35 -3.42
CA THR A 115 1.20 -7.17 -4.83
C THR A 115 1.49 -5.72 -5.17
N ALA A 116 0.67 -4.78 -4.68
CA ALA A 116 0.91 -3.36 -4.89
C ALA A 116 2.20 -2.88 -4.21
N ALA A 117 2.40 -3.29 -2.95
CA ALA A 117 3.59 -2.93 -2.19
C ALA A 117 4.89 -3.40 -2.85
N HIS A 118 4.92 -4.67 -3.28
CA HIS A 118 6.08 -5.26 -3.96
C HIS A 118 6.33 -4.67 -5.35
N ARG A 119 5.29 -4.47 -6.15
CA ARG A 119 5.48 -4.04 -7.55
C ARG A 119 5.70 -2.54 -7.68
N GLN A 120 4.96 -1.74 -6.91
CA GLN A 120 4.93 -0.28 -7.09
C GLN A 120 5.82 0.44 -6.07
N GLY A 121 6.00 -0.11 -4.87
CA GLY A 121 6.78 0.53 -3.80
C GLY A 121 8.23 0.83 -4.21
N PRO A 122 9.03 -0.18 -4.58
CA PRO A 122 10.42 0.02 -5.02
C PRO A 122 10.54 0.95 -6.23
N LEU A 123 9.65 0.80 -7.22
CA LEU A 123 9.63 1.66 -8.41
C LEU A 123 9.36 3.12 -8.04
N LEU A 124 8.37 3.38 -7.19
CA LEU A 124 8.08 4.74 -6.73
C LEU A 124 9.24 5.31 -5.92
N LEU A 125 9.82 4.53 -5.00
CA LEU A 125 10.92 4.98 -4.16
C LEU A 125 12.17 5.30 -4.98
N SER A 126 12.52 4.47 -5.97
CA SER A 126 13.65 4.75 -6.86
C SER A 126 13.49 6.04 -7.67
N ALA A 127 12.26 6.43 -8.00
CA ALA A 127 11.96 7.71 -8.64
C ALA A 127 11.87 8.89 -7.64
N LEU A 128 11.41 8.65 -6.42
CA LEU A 128 11.17 9.68 -5.42
C LEU A 128 12.45 10.12 -4.71
N LEU A 129 13.30 9.17 -4.29
CA LEU A 129 14.47 9.47 -3.45
C LEU A 129 15.45 10.47 -4.08
N PRO A 130 15.76 10.43 -5.40
CA PRO A 130 16.62 11.44 -6.03
C PRO A 130 16.05 12.87 -5.94
N LEU A 131 14.73 13.02 -5.84
CA LEU A 131 14.07 14.34 -5.71
C LEU A 131 14.15 14.89 -4.27
N LEU A 132 14.56 14.06 -3.31
CA LEU A 132 14.66 14.37 -1.89
C LEU A 132 16.11 14.45 -1.40
N GLU A 133 17.09 14.65 -2.28
CA GLU A 133 18.53 14.64 -1.94
C GLU A 133 18.93 15.64 -0.84
N ASN A 134 18.17 16.73 -0.69
CA ASN A 134 18.41 17.78 0.32
C ASN A 134 17.60 17.59 1.61
N TRP A 135 16.89 16.48 1.76
CA TRP A 135 16.07 16.17 2.94
C TRP A 135 16.84 15.23 3.88
N SER A 136 16.69 15.44 5.19
CA SER A 136 17.11 14.46 6.19
C SER A 136 16.09 13.32 6.23
N LEU A 137 16.42 12.17 5.63
CA LEU A 137 15.53 11.01 5.59
C LEU A 137 15.83 10.03 6.72
N ALA A 138 14.78 9.56 7.39
CA ALA A 138 14.89 8.42 8.31
C ALA A 138 15.18 7.13 7.53
N PRO A 139 15.63 6.04 8.20
CA PRO A 139 15.66 4.72 7.58
C PRO A 139 14.32 4.36 6.92
N LEU A 140 14.36 3.65 5.80
CA LEU A 140 13.15 3.15 5.16
C LEU A 140 12.51 2.11 6.06
N ILE A 141 11.22 2.25 6.34
CA ILE A 141 10.52 1.34 7.25
C ILE A 141 9.65 0.39 6.45
N ILE A 142 9.83 -0.91 6.63
CA ILE A 142 8.89 -1.93 6.16
C ILE A 142 8.00 -2.33 7.34
N THR A 143 6.68 -2.26 7.16
CA THR A 143 5.73 -2.59 8.22
C THR A 143 4.61 -3.52 7.72
N PRO A 144 4.76 -4.84 7.94
CA PRO A 144 3.71 -5.80 7.65
C PRO A 144 2.44 -5.51 8.45
N TYR A 145 1.30 -5.76 7.79
CA TYR A 145 -0.03 -5.71 8.39
C TYR A 145 -0.44 -4.34 8.94
N ALA A 146 0.09 -3.27 8.34
CA ALA A 146 -0.17 -1.93 8.78
C ALA A 146 -1.45 -1.33 8.19
N ARG A 147 -2.02 -0.38 8.92
CA ARG A 147 -3.02 0.58 8.45
C ARG A 147 -2.36 1.95 8.36
N VAL A 148 -2.96 2.85 7.58
CA VAL A 148 -2.45 4.22 7.35
C VAL A 148 -2.05 4.93 8.65
N ALA A 149 -2.87 4.84 9.70
CA ALA A 149 -2.59 5.56 10.95
C ALA A 149 -1.35 5.07 11.71
N LEU A 150 -0.80 3.90 11.38
CA LEU A 150 0.47 3.44 11.99
C LEU A 150 1.64 4.38 11.68
N GLN A 151 1.57 5.11 10.56
CA GLN A 151 2.59 6.09 10.19
C GLN A 151 2.77 7.18 11.23
N ASP A 152 1.71 7.50 11.99
CA ASP A 152 1.76 8.55 13.00
C ASP A 152 2.65 8.13 14.18
N GLU A 153 2.53 6.87 14.63
CA GLU A 153 3.37 6.31 15.68
C GLU A 153 4.82 6.14 15.21
N ILE A 154 5.04 5.61 13.99
CA ILE A 154 6.39 5.44 13.44
C ILE A 154 7.10 6.80 13.29
N GLY A 155 6.41 7.80 12.74
CA GLY A 155 6.96 9.13 12.55
C GLY A 155 7.33 9.81 13.88
N ASP A 156 6.46 9.71 14.89
CA ASP A 156 6.69 10.25 16.23
C ASP A 156 7.90 9.60 16.91
N VAL A 157 7.97 8.26 16.88
CA VAL A 157 9.08 7.48 17.47
C VAL A 157 10.42 7.83 16.82
N LEU A 158 10.45 8.00 15.50
CA LEU A 158 11.67 8.37 14.76
C LEU A 158 12.04 9.86 14.92
N GLY A 159 11.13 10.71 15.39
CA GLY A 159 11.34 12.16 15.46
C GLY A 159 11.25 12.85 14.10
N ALA A 160 10.48 12.30 13.15
CA ALA A 160 10.35 12.87 11.82
C ALA A 160 9.29 13.99 11.78
N ARG A 161 9.60 15.08 11.08
CA ARG A 161 8.68 16.22 10.88
C ARG A 161 7.47 15.85 10.01
N ALA A 162 7.63 14.90 9.11
CA ALA A 162 6.57 14.33 8.31
C ALA A 162 6.72 12.81 8.18
N ALA A 163 5.61 12.11 7.90
CA ALA A 163 5.60 10.69 7.59
C ALA A 163 4.80 10.41 6.31
N LEU A 164 5.39 9.59 5.43
CA LEU A 164 4.79 9.11 4.18
C LEU A 164 4.64 7.59 4.27
N ILE A 165 3.40 7.08 4.28
CA ILE A 165 3.15 5.64 4.10
C ILE A 165 2.72 5.35 2.66
N LEU A 166 3.45 4.44 2.05
CA LEU A 166 3.13 3.75 0.81
C LEU A 166 2.47 2.42 1.19
N ILE A 167 1.21 2.24 0.83
CA ILE A 167 0.41 1.11 1.32
C ILE A 167 -0.44 0.51 0.21
N GLY A 168 -0.43 -0.82 0.10
CA GLY A 168 -1.28 -1.51 -0.87
C GLY A 168 -2.77 -1.29 -0.59
N GLU A 169 -3.49 -0.81 -1.59
CA GLU A 169 -4.93 -0.55 -1.49
C GLU A 169 -5.73 -1.85 -1.55
N ARG A 170 -7.05 -1.74 -1.32
CA ARG A 170 -7.95 -2.87 -1.50
C ARG A 170 -7.91 -3.33 -2.98
N PRO A 171 -7.62 -4.61 -3.26
CA PRO A 171 -7.65 -5.13 -4.62
C PRO A 171 -8.99 -4.89 -5.31
N GLY A 172 -8.95 -4.19 -6.44
CA GLY A 172 -10.10 -4.05 -7.33
C GLY A 172 -10.26 -5.28 -8.22
N LEU A 173 -11.43 -5.44 -8.84
CA LEU A 173 -11.75 -6.59 -9.70
C LEU A 173 -10.74 -6.78 -10.86
N GLY A 174 -10.14 -5.70 -11.36
CA GLY A 174 -9.15 -5.74 -12.44
C GLY A 174 -7.85 -5.00 -12.12
N SER A 175 -7.62 -4.68 -10.85
CA SER A 175 -6.49 -3.84 -10.42
C SER A 175 -6.01 -4.25 -9.03
N PRO A 176 -5.35 -5.41 -8.92
CA PRO A 176 -4.87 -5.91 -7.64
C PRO A 176 -3.64 -5.17 -7.13
N ASP A 177 -2.99 -4.34 -7.96
CA ASP A 177 -1.66 -3.77 -7.74
C ASP A 177 -1.67 -2.24 -7.53
N SER A 178 -2.80 -1.68 -7.10
CA SER A 178 -2.95 -0.26 -6.78
C SER A 178 -2.29 0.09 -5.45
N LEU A 179 -1.32 1.02 -5.48
CA LEU A 179 -0.67 1.56 -4.29
C LEU A 179 -1.28 2.92 -3.92
N GLY A 180 -1.41 3.19 -2.63
CA GLY A 180 -1.79 4.50 -2.09
C GLY A 180 -0.62 5.13 -1.33
N ALA A 181 -0.49 6.44 -1.41
CA ALA A 181 0.47 7.24 -0.67
C ALA A 181 -0.27 8.21 0.26
N TYR A 182 0.02 8.14 1.56
CA TYR A 182 -0.55 9.07 2.55
C TYR A 182 0.57 9.84 3.24
N LEU A 183 0.47 11.17 3.22
CA LEU A 183 1.45 12.07 3.81
C LEU A 183 0.83 12.85 4.97
N VAL A 184 1.51 12.87 6.11
CA VAL A 184 1.13 13.69 7.27
C VAL A 184 2.31 14.52 7.74
N HIS A 185 2.03 15.75 8.17
CA HIS A 185 2.99 16.60 8.88
C HIS A 185 2.70 16.55 10.39
N ASP A 186 3.75 16.59 11.22
CA ASP A 186 3.68 16.39 12.68
C ASP A 186 2.93 15.08 13.03
N PRO A 187 3.46 13.91 12.57
CA PRO A 187 2.88 12.60 12.87
C PRO A 187 2.85 12.37 14.37
N LYS A 188 1.66 12.13 14.92
CA LYS A 188 1.44 11.85 16.35
C LYS A 188 0.28 10.89 16.56
N PRO A 189 0.38 9.91 17.48
CA PRO A 189 -0.74 9.08 17.86
C PRO A 189 -1.98 9.91 18.20
N GLY A 190 -3.14 9.53 17.67
CA GLY A 190 -4.40 10.28 17.81
C GLY A 190 -4.68 11.28 16.69
N ASN A 191 -3.78 11.45 15.72
CA ASN A 191 -4.09 12.18 14.49
C ASN A 191 -5.29 11.57 13.74
N THR A 192 -6.10 12.44 13.15
CA THR A 192 -7.26 12.04 12.34
C THR A 192 -6.93 12.00 10.86
N ASP A 193 -7.73 11.27 10.09
CA ASP A 193 -7.55 11.11 8.65
C ASP A 193 -7.56 12.44 7.88
N ALA A 194 -8.26 13.46 8.40
CA ALA A 194 -8.34 14.80 7.80
C ALA A 194 -6.99 15.55 7.77
N LYS A 195 -6.01 15.15 8.57
CA LYS A 195 -4.66 15.73 8.55
C LYS A 195 -3.77 15.15 7.45
N ARG A 196 -4.25 14.12 6.74
CA ARG A 196 -3.43 13.39 5.76
C ARG A 196 -3.77 13.83 4.35
N ASN A 197 -2.74 14.10 3.56
CA ASN A 197 -2.86 14.17 2.11
C ASN A 197 -2.83 12.76 1.54
N CYS A 198 -3.61 12.52 0.49
CA CYS A 198 -3.72 11.21 -0.15
C CYS A 198 -3.51 11.34 -1.65
N VAL A 199 -2.60 10.52 -2.17
CA VAL A 199 -2.48 10.20 -3.60
C VAL A 199 -2.82 8.71 -3.74
N SER A 200 -3.93 8.41 -4.39
CA SER A 200 -4.40 7.03 -4.61
C SER A 200 -4.12 6.57 -6.04
N ASN A 201 -4.36 5.29 -6.30
CA ASN A 201 -4.32 4.73 -7.65
C ASN A 201 -2.95 4.86 -8.34
N ILE A 202 -1.87 4.72 -7.57
CA ILE A 202 -0.52 4.65 -8.11
C ILE A 202 -0.35 3.26 -8.73
N ARG A 203 -0.44 3.23 -10.06
CA ARG A 203 -0.33 2.06 -10.93
C ARG A 203 -0.23 2.53 -12.40
N PRO A 204 0.24 1.68 -13.32
CA PRO A 204 0.20 1.95 -14.76
C PRO A 204 -1.22 2.13 -15.31
#